data_AF-A0A7C8EFP9-F1
#
_entry.id   AF-A0A7C8EFP9-F1
#
_cell.length_a   1.000
_cell.length_b   1.000
_cell.length_c   1.000
_cell.angle_alpha   90.00
_cell.angle_beta   90.00
_cell.angle_gamma   90.00
#
_symmetry.space_group_name_H-M   'P 1'
#
loop_
_entity.id
_entity.type
_entity.pdbx_description
1 polymer ?
#
loop_
_entity_poly.entity_id
_entity_poly.type
_entity_poly.pdbx_seq_one_letter_code
_entity_poly.pdbx_strand_id
1 'polypeptide(L)'
;FVGPGGFINISQNSKNIVFVGTFTAGGLKVALEDSKVKIEQEGKERKFIDQVEQKTFSGRYAAMNKQPVLYVTERCVFRLREGGLELIEIAPGIDLERDVLALMDFKPIINKEPQLMDPRIFRPEPMGLKNDLLSLPIEERLTYHPEENLFFVNFENLYVKSSEEIWKIKAVVENILAPLGKKVDTIVNYDNFNIAPDLVDEYSDMVKYVMRFYKSTTRYTTSTFLRMKLGDELAKRDVAPHIYETKERALRALAQKEK
;
A
#
# COMPACT_ATOMS: atom_id res chain seq x y z
N PHE A 1 -38.99 -13.76 -3.91
CA PHE A 1 -37.64 -14.28 -4.14
C PHE A 1 -36.80 -13.23 -4.85
N VAL A 2 -35.65 -12.87 -4.28
CA VAL A 2 -34.63 -12.09 -5.00
C VAL A 2 -33.79 -13.09 -5.78
N GLY A 3 -33.84 -13.04 -7.11
CA GLY A 3 -33.01 -13.89 -7.96
C GLY A 3 -31.52 -13.50 -7.85
N PRO A 4 -30.58 -14.39 -8.19
CA PRO A 4 -29.15 -14.13 -8.02
C PRO A 4 -28.61 -13.04 -8.96
N GLY A 5 -29.35 -12.65 -10.00
CA GLY A 5 -28.88 -11.71 -11.01
C GLY A 5 -27.51 -12.12 -11.57
N GLY A 6 -26.62 -11.14 -11.77
CA GLY A 6 -25.24 -11.38 -12.22
C GLY A 6 -24.27 -11.87 -11.14
N PHE A 7 -24.72 -12.03 -9.88
CA PHE A 7 -23.84 -12.31 -8.74
C PHE A 7 -23.04 -13.60 -8.91
N ILE A 8 -23.66 -14.65 -9.46
CA ILE A 8 -22.99 -15.94 -9.68
C ILE A 8 -21.84 -15.77 -10.66
N ASN A 9 -22.08 -15.08 -11.78
CA ASN A 9 -21.05 -14.86 -12.80
C ASN A 9 -19.88 -14.01 -12.27
N ILE A 10 -20.17 -13.01 -11.42
CA ILE A 10 -19.14 -12.16 -10.81
C ILE A 10 -18.34 -12.96 -9.78
N SER A 11 -19.01 -13.62 -8.84
CA SER A 11 -18.34 -14.33 -7.74
C SER A 11 -17.50 -15.51 -8.24
N GLN A 12 -17.93 -16.24 -9.27
CA GLN A 12 -17.16 -17.36 -9.79
C GLN A 12 -15.90 -16.95 -10.57
N ASN A 13 -15.91 -15.79 -11.25
CA ASN A 13 -14.80 -15.36 -12.11
C ASN A 13 -13.84 -14.35 -11.46
N SER A 14 -14.18 -13.80 -10.29
CA SER A 14 -13.35 -12.80 -9.62
C SER A 14 -12.08 -13.43 -9.05
N LYS A 15 -10.92 -12.77 -9.24
CA LYS A 15 -9.65 -13.24 -8.67
C LYS A 15 -9.62 -13.20 -7.14
N ASN A 16 -10.32 -12.24 -6.55
CA ASN A 16 -10.49 -12.06 -5.11
C ASN A 16 -11.94 -11.66 -4.84
N ILE A 17 -12.52 -12.14 -3.73
CA ILE A 17 -13.88 -11.77 -3.31
C ILE A 17 -13.85 -11.17 -1.91
N VAL A 18 -14.55 -10.07 -1.72
CA VAL A 18 -14.80 -9.48 -0.41
C VAL A 18 -16.31 -9.30 -0.25
N PHE A 19 -16.91 -10.12 0.60
CA PHE A 19 -18.29 -9.93 1.04
C PHE A 19 -18.33 -8.92 2.18
N VAL A 20 -19.19 -7.92 2.06
CA VAL A 20 -19.35 -6.86 3.05
C VAL A 20 -20.81 -6.85 3.51
N GLY A 21 -21.00 -6.82 4.83
CA GLY A 21 -22.33 -6.73 5.43
C GLY A 21 -22.23 -6.70 6.94
N THR A 22 -23.34 -6.40 7.61
CA THR A 22 -23.40 -6.46 9.07
C THR A 22 -23.32 -7.90 9.57
N PHE A 23 -22.88 -8.11 10.80
CA PHE A 23 -22.77 -9.45 11.41
C PHE A 23 -24.15 -10.07 11.70
N THR A 24 -25.09 -9.26 12.20
CA THR A 24 -26.50 -9.60 12.41
C THR A 24 -27.40 -8.68 11.58
N ALA A 25 -28.67 -9.03 11.43
CA ALA A 25 -29.68 -8.23 10.72
C ALA A 25 -30.87 -7.90 11.63
N GLY A 26 -31.75 -7.00 11.17
CA GLY A 26 -33.00 -6.71 11.88
C GLY A 26 -32.86 -5.69 13.02
N GLY A 27 -32.10 -4.61 12.81
CA GLY A 27 -32.06 -3.46 13.72
C GLY A 27 -30.77 -3.30 14.53
N LEU A 28 -29.66 -3.90 14.08
CA LEU A 28 -28.34 -3.65 14.65
C LEU A 28 -28.03 -2.14 14.66
N LYS A 29 -27.60 -1.62 15.82
CA LYS A 29 -27.07 -0.26 15.98
C LYS A 29 -25.71 -0.31 16.64
N VAL A 30 -24.80 0.46 16.08
CA VAL A 30 -23.39 0.50 16.48
C VAL A 30 -22.97 1.95 16.62
N ALA A 31 -22.26 2.23 17.70
CA ALA A 31 -21.57 3.49 17.94
C ALA A 31 -20.06 3.30 17.87
N LEU A 32 -19.36 4.38 17.50
CA LEU A 32 -17.91 4.47 17.56
C LEU A 32 -17.54 5.40 18.71
N GLU A 33 -16.93 4.86 19.75
CA GLU A 33 -16.52 5.59 20.96
C GLU A 33 -15.05 5.25 21.25
N ASP A 34 -14.20 6.25 21.47
CA ASP A 34 -12.79 6.06 21.84
C ASP A 34 -11.98 5.13 20.89
N SER A 35 -12.21 5.24 19.57
CA SER A 35 -11.61 4.36 18.54
C SER A 35 -12.01 2.88 18.67
N LYS A 36 -13.15 2.60 19.31
CA LYS A 36 -13.70 1.26 19.51
C LYS A 36 -15.12 1.18 18.99
N VAL A 37 -15.52 -0.03 18.65
CA VAL A 37 -16.88 -0.40 18.30
C VAL A 37 -17.65 -0.70 19.57
N LYS A 38 -18.85 -0.13 19.68
CA LYS A 38 -19.81 -0.43 20.74
C LYS A 38 -21.15 -0.81 20.12
N ILE A 39 -21.66 -1.99 20.48
CA ILE A 39 -22.97 -2.45 20.05
C ILE A 39 -24.01 -1.84 21.00
N GLU A 40 -24.78 -0.86 20.52
CA GLU A 40 -25.84 -0.22 21.30
C GLU A 40 -27.12 -1.04 21.30
N GLN A 41 -27.39 -1.72 20.19
CA GLN A 41 -28.56 -2.57 20.01
C GLN A 41 -28.18 -3.72 19.07
N GLU A 42 -28.36 -4.96 19.51
CA GLU A 42 -28.08 -6.12 18.67
C GLU A 42 -29.18 -6.35 17.62
N GLY A 43 -28.81 -6.91 16.48
CA GLY A 43 -29.72 -7.37 15.45
C GLY A 43 -30.51 -8.62 15.89
N LYS A 44 -31.75 -8.72 15.44
CA LYS A 44 -32.66 -9.83 15.76
C LYS A 44 -32.31 -11.14 15.05
N GLU A 45 -31.66 -11.06 13.88
CA GLU A 45 -31.42 -12.22 13.02
C GLU A 45 -29.93 -12.50 12.85
N ARG A 46 -29.54 -13.75 13.06
CA ARG A 46 -28.18 -14.24 12.83
C ARG A 46 -27.97 -14.45 11.33
N LYS A 47 -26.80 -14.06 10.82
CA LYS A 47 -26.45 -14.24 9.40
C LYS A 47 -25.44 -15.36 9.17
N PHE A 48 -24.74 -15.79 10.22
CA PHE A 48 -23.81 -16.93 10.19
C PHE A 48 -24.51 -18.17 10.73
N ILE A 49 -25.37 -18.74 9.89
CA ILE A 49 -26.22 -19.90 10.19
C ILE A 49 -25.58 -21.21 9.69
N ASP A 50 -25.99 -22.35 10.25
CA ASP A 50 -25.45 -23.67 9.89
C ASP A 50 -25.81 -24.08 8.45
N GLN A 51 -27.06 -23.86 8.04
CA GLN A 51 -27.55 -24.21 6.71
C GLN A 51 -28.33 -23.07 6.07
N VAL A 52 -27.83 -22.57 4.94
CA VAL A 52 -28.55 -21.61 4.09
C VAL A 52 -29.69 -22.29 3.31
N GLU A 53 -30.78 -21.55 3.12
CA GLU A 53 -31.95 -22.03 2.39
C GLU A 53 -31.66 -22.22 0.89
N GLN A 54 -30.89 -21.30 0.29
CA GLN A 54 -30.43 -21.39 -1.09
C GLN A 54 -28.95 -21.01 -1.21
N LYS A 55 -28.18 -21.81 -1.96
CA LYS A 55 -26.76 -21.55 -2.24
C LYS A 55 -26.62 -20.70 -3.48
N THR A 56 -26.29 -19.42 -3.28
CA THR A 56 -25.96 -18.48 -4.37
C THR A 56 -24.45 -18.32 -4.56
N PHE A 57 -23.66 -18.74 -3.58
CA PHE A 57 -22.21 -18.85 -3.62
C PHE A 57 -21.78 -20.19 -3.00
N SER A 58 -20.82 -20.89 -3.62
CA SER A 58 -20.28 -22.15 -3.10
C SER A 58 -18.93 -21.93 -2.45
N GLY A 59 -18.92 -21.75 -1.12
CA GLY A 59 -17.68 -21.61 -0.35
C GLY A 59 -16.76 -22.83 -0.50
N ARG A 60 -17.30 -24.05 -0.50
CA ARG A 60 -16.49 -25.26 -0.71
C ARG A 60 -15.74 -25.25 -2.05
N TYR A 61 -16.42 -24.86 -3.12
CA TYR A 61 -15.80 -24.77 -4.44
C TYR A 61 -14.71 -23.68 -4.50
N ALA A 62 -14.99 -22.50 -3.94
CA ALA A 62 -14.02 -21.41 -3.86
C ALA A 62 -12.77 -21.82 -3.04
N ALA A 63 -12.97 -22.51 -1.92
CA ALA A 63 -11.88 -23.00 -1.08
C ALA A 63 -11.02 -24.06 -1.80
N MET A 64 -11.64 -25.02 -2.50
CA MET A 64 -10.93 -26.01 -3.33
C MET A 64 -10.08 -25.35 -4.41
N ASN A 65 -10.59 -24.28 -5.03
CA ASN A 65 -9.87 -23.51 -6.03
C ASN A 65 -8.86 -22.52 -5.45
N LYS A 66 -8.67 -22.49 -4.12
CA LYS A 66 -7.81 -21.55 -3.40
C LYS A 66 -8.13 -20.08 -3.74
N GLN A 67 -9.39 -19.80 -4.06
CA GLN A 67 -9.86 -18.46 -4.34
C GLN A 67 -9.85 -17.65 -3.03
N PRO A 68 -9.19 -16.49 -2.98
CA PRO A 68 -9.21 -15.64 -1.79
C PRO A 68 -10.61 -15.05 -1.58
N VAL A 69 -11.20 -15.34 -0.42
CA VAL A 69 -12.53 -14.83 -0.02
C VAL A 69 -12.48 -14.30 1.41
N LEU A 70 -12.94 -13.07 1.58
CA LEU A 70 -13.12 -12.41 2.87
C LEU A 70 -14.59 -12.11 3.13
N TYR A 71 -14.99 -12.16 4.41
CA TYR A 71 -16.27 -11.69 4.91
C TYR A 71 -15.98 -10.60 5.95
N VAL A 72 -16.27 -9.36 5.61
CA VAL A 72 -15.97 -8.18 6.42
C VAL A 72 -17.26 -7.67 7.03
N THR A 73 -17.26 -7.54 8.36
CA THR A 73 -18.38 -6.99 9.14
C THR A 73 -17.93 -5.79 9.95
N GLU A 74 -18.85 -5.17 10.67
CA GLU A 74 -18.55 -4.07 11.58
C GLU A 74 -17.74 -4.50 12.82
N ARG A 75 -17.78 -5.80 13.18
CA ARG A 75 -17.19 -6.32 14.42
C ARG A 75 -16.05 -7.30 14.23
N CYS A 76 -15.94 -7.93 13.05
CA CYS A 76 -14.90 -8.91 12.76
C CYS A 76 -14.73 -9.19 11.26
N VAL A 77 -13.62 -9.85 10.93
CA VAL A 77 -13.31 -10.32 9.57
C VAL A 77 -13.06 -11.82 9.56
N PHE A 78 -13.72 -12.52 8.65
CA PHE A 78 -13.45 -13.93 8.36
C PHE A 78 -12.75 -14.11 7.02
N ARG A 79 -11.93 -15.16 6.95
CA ARG A 79 -11.34 -15.67 5.72
C ARG A 79 -11.84 -17.06 5.44
N LEU A 80 -12.19 -17.34 4.19
CA LEU A 80 -12.51 -18.70 3.77
C LEU A 80 -11.25 -19.56 3.69
N ARG A 81 -11.28 -20.72 4.36
CA ARG A 81 -10.27 -21.78 4.29
C ARG A 81 -10.92 -23.09 3.86
N GLU A 82 -10.09 -24.09 3.56
CA GLU A 82 -10.55 -25.44 3.21
C GLU A 82 -11.47 -26.05 4.28
N GLY A 83 -11.19 -25.78 5.57
CA GLY A 83 -12.00 -26.25 6.69
C GLY A 83 -13.19 -25.38 7.09
N GLY A 84 -13.45 -24.26 6.40
CA GLY A 84 -14.52 -23.31 6.75
C GLY A 84 -14.03 -21.88 6.96
N LEU A 85 -14.81 -21.09 7.70
CA LEU A 85 -14.45 -19.69 8.00
C LEU A 85 -13.44 -19.62 9.14
N GLU A 86 -12.30 -18.98 8.89
CA GLU A 86 -11.31 -18.61 9.91
C GLU A 86 -11.56 -17.18 10.37
N LEU A 87 -11.70 -16.97 11.68
CA LEU A 87 -11.77 -15.64 12.26
C LEU A 87 -10.35 -15.06 12.30
N ILE A 88 -10.10 -14.01 11.51
CA ILE A 88 -8.74 -13.45 11.35
C ILE A 88 -8.57 -12.10 12.06
N GLU A 89 -9.64 -11.32 12.17
CA GLU A 89 -9.61 -10.01 12.83
C GLU A 89 -10.88 -9.76 13.67
N ILE A 90 -10.72 -9.02 14.76
CA ILE A 90 -11.81 -8.56 15.63
C ILE A 90 -11.69 -7.05 15.87
N ALA A 91 -12.81 -6.34 15.85
CA ALA A 91 -12.81 -4.90 16.05
C ALA A 91 -12.46 -4.55 17.52
N PRO A 92 -11.72 -3.46 17.77
CA PRO A 92 -11.51 -2.98 19.14
C PRO A 92 -12.84 -2.72 19.84
N GLY A 93 -13.00 -3.21 21.08
CA GLY A 93 -14.24 -3.07 21.87
C GLY A 93 -15.23 -4.23 21.74
N ILE A 94 -15.01 -5.17 20.82
CA ILE A 94 -15.83 -6.36 20.63
C ILE A 94 -15.29 -7.52 21.48
N ASP A 95 -16.18 -8.17 22.21
CA ASP A 95 -15.88 -9.39 22.97
C ASP A 95 -16.07 -10.64 22.09
N LEU A 96 -15.05 -11.49 22.01
CA LEU A 96 -15.06 -12.66 21.14
C LEU A 96 -16.21 -13.64 21.46
N GLU A 97 -16.42 -13.94 22.74
CA GLU A 97 -17.41 -14.94 23.14
C GLU A 97 -18.83 -14.37 23.01
N ARG A 98 -19.07 -13.18 23.57
CA ARG A 98 -20.40 -12.56 23.63
C ARG A 98 -20.85 -12.01 22.28
N ASP A 99 -19.98 -11.28 21.59
CA ASP A 99 -20.37 -10.46 20.44
C ASP A 99 -20.09 -11.16 19.10
N VAL A 100 -19.38 -12.29 19.10
CA VAL A 100 -19.09 -13.09 17.90
C VAL A 100 -19.61 -14.51 18.06
N LEU A 101 -19.01 -15.32 18.93
CA LEU A 101 -19.27 -16.77 18.98
C LEU A 101 -20.71 -17.11 19.42
N ALA A 102 -21.26 -16.39 20.40
CA ALA A 102 -22.63 -16.60 20.88
C ALA A 102 -23.71 -16.26 19.83
N LEU A 103 -23.34 -15.57 18.75
CA LEU A 103 -24.23 -15.08 17.69
C LEU A 103 -24.07 -15.84 16.37
N MET A 104 -23.27 -16.93 16.36
CA MET A 104 -23.13 -17.85 15.23
C MET A 104 -23.78 -19.19 15.55
N ASP A 105 -24.29 -19.87 14.52
CA ASP A 105 -24.83 -21.24 14.67
C ASP A 105 -23.77 -22.32 14.43
N PHE A 106 -22.54 -21.92 14.11
CA PHE A 106 -21.37 -22.79 13.97
C PHE A 106 -20.13 -22.13 14.55
N LYS A 107 -19.11 -22.94 14.87
CA LYS A 107 -17.83 -22.43 15.39
C LYS A 107 -16.87 -22.14 14.23
N PRO A 108 -16.36 -20.89 14.09
CA PRO A 108 -15.32 -20.60 13.13
C PRO A 108 -14.00 -21.26 13.55
N ILE A 109 -13.07 -21.38 12.61
CA ILE A 109 -11.69 -21.77 12.88
C ILE A 109 -11.01 -20.62 13.63
N ILE A 110 -10.42 -20.93 14.78
CA ILE A 110 -9.60 -20.02 15.59
C ILE A 110 -8.30 -20.76 15.91
N ASN A 111 -7.31 -20.62 15.02
CA ASN A 111 -6.00 -21.25 15.21
C ASN A 111 -5.10 -20.47 16.17
N LYS A 112 -5.34 -19.15 16.24
CA LYS A 112 -4.65 -18.18 17.08
C LYS A 112 -5.64 -17.09 17.45
N GLU A 113 -5.30 -16.31 18.46
CA GLU A 113 -6.08 -15.12 18.82
C GLU A 113 -6.21 -14.20 17.59
N PRO A 114 -7.44 -13.75 17.26
CA PRO A 114 -7.66 -12.87 16.12
C PRO A 114 -6.94 -11.54 16.32
N GLN A 115 -6.41 -10.98 15.24
CA GLN A 115 -5.74 -9.70 15.31
C GLN A 115 -6.79 -8.59 15.55
N LEU A 116 -6.39 -7.52 16.23
CA LEU A 116 -7.25 -6.33 16.25
C LEU A 116 -7.30 -5.72 14.85
N MET A 117 -8.50 -5.39 14.40
CA MET A 117 -8.71 -4.57 13.19
C MET A 117 -8.00 -3.22 13.36
N ASP A 118 -7.53 -2.64 12.26
CA ASP A 118 -6.79 -1.37 12.29
C ASP A 118 -7.62 -0.28 13.01
N PRO A 119 -7.13 0.29 14.13
CA PRO A 119 -7.90 1.24 14.94
C PRO A 119 -8.26 2.52 14.17
N ARG A 120 -7.54 2.84 13.08
CA ARG A 120 -7.84 3.99 12.22
C ARG A 120 -9.18 3.83 11.49
N ILE A 121 -9.69 2.61 11.34
CA ILE A 121 -11.01 2.33 10.75
C ILE A 121 -12.14 2.91 11.62
N PHE A 122 -11.92 2.98 12.94
CA PHE A 122 -12.93 3.35 13.93
C PHE A 122 -12.79 4.81 14.40
N ARG A 123 -12.13 5.63 13.57
CA ARG A 123 -11.81 7.04 13.85
C ARG A 123 -12.37 7.93 12.73
N PRO A 124 -12.81 9.16 13.05
CA PRO A 124 -13.28 10.09 12.03
C PRO A 124 -12.15 10.67 11.17
N GLU A 125 -10.91 10.64 11.65
CA GLU A 125 -9.75 11.18 10.93
C GLU A 125 -9.39 10.34 9.69
N PRO A 126 -8.87 10.95 8.61
CA PRO A 126 -8.38 10.21 7.45
C PRO A 126 -7.30 9.18 7.82
N MET A 127 -7.46 7.94 7.35
CA MET A 127 -6.52 6.83 7.64
C MET A 127 -5.11 7.02 7.04
N GLY A 128 -4.95 7.88 6.04
CA GLY A 128 -3.67 8.12 5.39
C GLY A 128 -3.21 7.01 4.43
N LEU A 129 -4.12 6.15 3.95
CA LEU A 129 -3.83 4.96 3.13
C LEU A 129 -2.95 5.21 1.90
N LYS A 130 -2.95 6.43 1.35
CA LYS A 130 -2.06 6.80 0.24
C LYS A 130 -0.59 6.59 0.60
N ASN A 131 -0.20 6.93 1.83
CA ASN A 131 1.18 6.72 2.29
C ASN A 131 1.46 5.21 2.38
N ASP A 132 0.56 4.45 3.00
CA ASP A 132 0.73 3.01 3.23
C ASP A 132 0.76 2.18 1.94
N LEU A 133 -0.09 2.53 0.97
CA LEU A 133 -0.29 1.75 -0.27
C LEU A 133 0.65 2.17 -1.41
N LEU A 134 1.21 3.39 -1.36
CA LEU A 134 2.09 3.93 -2.42
C LEU A 134 3.54 4.11 -1.95
N SER A 135 3.86 3.85 -0.68
CA SER A 135 5.26 3.83 -0.23
C SER A 135 5.92 2.52 -0.67
N LEU A 136 6.49 2.50 -1.87
CA LEU A 136 7.56 1.54 -2.15
C LEU A 136 8.71 1.80 -1.16
N PRO A 137 9.24 0.79 -0.46
CA PRO A 137 10.48 0.90 0.31
C PRO A 137 11.59 1.51 -0.54
N ILE A 138 12.51 2.24 0.09
CA ILE A 138 13.54 2.96 -0.66
C ILE A 138 14.46 2.00 -1.44
N GLU A 139 14.64 0.79 -0.93
CA GLU A 139 15.41 -0.31 -1.51
C GLU A 139 14.80 -0.79 -2.83
N GLU A 140 13.47 -0.82 -2.94
CA GLU A 140 12.75 -1.21 -4.16
C GLU A 140 12.72 -0.10 -5.22
N ARG A 141 13.11 1.12 -4.84
CA ARG A 141 13.16 2.29 -5.73
C ARG A 141 14.50 2.45 -6.45
N LEU A 142 15.55 1.76 -6.01
CA LEU A 142 16.92 1.98 -6.45
C LEU A 142 17.45 0.70 -7.09
N THR A 143 17.62 0.69 -8.42
CA THR A 143 18.02 -0.50 -9.17
C THR A 143 19.25 -0.22 -10.03
N TYR A 144 20.27 -1.06 -9.93
CA TYR A 144 21.40 -1.06 -10.87
C TYR A 144 21.20 -2.15 -11.93
N HIS A 145 21.35 -1.76 -13.20
CA HIS A 145 21.31 -2.63 -14.37
C HIS A 145 22.74 -2.81 -14.92
N PRO A 146 23.42 -3.94 -14.64
CA PRO A 146 24.83 -4.13 -14.99
C PRO A 146 25.11 -4.10 -16.50
N GLU A 147 24.20 -4.65 -17.30
CA GLU A 147 24.34 -4.76 -18.78
C GLU A 147 24.49 -3.40 -19.45
N GLU A 148 23.77 -2.39 -18.95
CA GLU A 148 23.75 -1.03 -19.50
C GLU A 148 24.61 -0.05 -18.68
N ASN A 149 25.26 -0.54 -17.60
CA ASN A 149 25.92 0.30 -16.60
C ASN A 149 25.02 1.45 -16.07
N LEU A 150 23.72 1.16 -15.93
CA LEU A 150 22.68 2.15 -15.67
C LEU A 150 22.10 1.98 -14.26
N PHE A 151 22.07 3.06 -13.50
CA PHE A 151 21.40 3.14 -12.20
C PHE A 151 20.08 3.89 -12.34
N PHE A 152 18.98 3.20 -12.07
CA PHE A 152 17.64 3.76 -12.13
C PHE A 152 17.14 4.06 -10.71
N VAL A 153 16.65 5.29 -10.52
CA VAL A 153 16.16 5.80 -9.24
C VAL A 153 14.69 6.21 -9.41
N ASN A 154 13.77 5.50 -8.76
CA ASN A 154 12.33 5.75 -8.85
C ASN A 154 11.78 6.46 -7.60
N PHE A 155 11.83 7.79 -7.56
CA PHE A 155 11.22 8.57 -6.49
C PHE A 155 9.77 8.98 -6.78
N GLU A 156 9.10 8.26 -7.67
CA GLU A 156 7.70 8.53 -7.97
C GLU A 156 6.82 8.43 -6.71
N ASN A 157 5.98 9.44 -6.46
CA ASN A 157 5.12 9.57 -5.28
C ASN A 157 5.85 9.54 -3.92
N LEU A 158 7.19 9.63 -3.89
CA LEU A 158 7.95 9.66 -2.65
C LEU A 158 7.83 11.05 -2.01
N TYR A 159 7.50 11.09 -0.70
CA TYR A 159 7.50 12.32 0.08
C TYR A 159 8.51 12.23 1.22
N VAL A 160 9.63 12.95 1.09
CA VAL A 160 10.67 13.09 2.13
C VAL A 160 10.21 14.10 3.17
N LYS A 161 9.95 13.63 4.39
CA LYS A 161 9.44 14.42 5.53
C LYS A 161 10.41 14.49 6.70
N SER A 162 11.52 13.75 6.65
CA SER A 162 12.51 13.71 7.72
C SER A 162 13.94 13.56 7.19
N SER A 163 14.93 14.03 7.96
CA SER A 163 16.35 13.79 7.70
C SER A 163 16.69 12.29 7.66
N GLU A 164 16.02 11.46 8.47
CA GLU A 164 16.23 10.01 8.46
C GLU A 164 15.96 9.38 7.09
N GLU A 165 14.94 9.84 6.38
CA GLU A 165 14.64 9.38 5.01
C GLU A 165 15.76 9.79 4.03
N ILE A 166 16.33 10.98 4.16
CA ILE A 166 17.47 11.44 3.34
C ILE A 166 18.68 10.53 3.59
N TRP A 167 18.94 10.18 4.85
CA TRP A 167 20.05 9.32 5.23
C TRP A 167 19.86 7.89 4.72
N LYS A 168 18.63 7.38 4.75
CA LYS A 168 18.29 6.08 4.15
C LYS A 168 18.53 6.08 2.64
N ILE A 169 18.07 7.12 1.92
CA ILE A 169 18.35 7.27 0.48
C ILE A 169 19.85 7.21 0.22
N LYS A 170 20.64 8.01 0.96
CA LYS A 170 22.09 8.04 0.84
C LYS A 170 22.71 6.66 1.06
N ALA A 171 22.34 6.00 2.16
CA ALA A 171 22.89 4.70 2.54
C ALA A 171 22.61 3.62 1.49
N VAL A 172 21.39 3.57 0.93
CA VAL A 172 21.05 2.58 -0.11
C VAL A 172 21.82 2.85 -1.41
N VAL A 173 21.96 4.11 -1.82
CA VAL A 173 22.80 4.46 -2.98
C VAL A 173 24.24 4.02 -2.76
N GLU A 174 24.82 4.26 -1.58
CA GLU A 174 26.18 3.82 -1.25
C GLU A 174 26.33 2.31 -1.27
N ASN A 175 25.39 1.58 -0.68
CA ASN A 175 25.42 0.13 -0.62
C ASN A 175 25.38 -0.51 -2.02
N ILE A 176 24.65 0.09 -2.97
CA ILE A 176 24.56 -0.42 -4.34
C ILE A 176 25.80 -0.04 -5.15
N LEU A 177 26.26 1.22 -5.05
CA LEU A 177 27.24 1.77 -6.00
C LEU A 177 28.69 1.74 -5.51
N ALA A 178 28.95 1.83 -4.21
CA ALA A 178 30.31 1.81 -3.69
C ALA A 178 31.07 0.51 -4.01
N PRO A 179 30.46 -0.69 -3.94
CA PRO A 179 31.14 -1.93 -4.29
C PRO A 179 31.50 -2.07 -5.77
N LEU A 180 30.90 -1.27 -6.66
CA LEU A 180 31.13 -1.40 -8.11
C LEU A 180 32.51 -0.89 -8.54
N GLY A 181 33.15 -0.02 -7.75
CA GLY A 181 34.47 0.55 -8.05
C GLY A 181 34.54 1.40 -9.33
N LYS A 182 33.40 1.71 -9.95
CA LYS A 182 33.28 2.49 -11.18
C LYS A 182 32.09 3.44 -11.11
N LYS A 183 32.13 4.48 -11.95
CA LYS A 183 31.00 5.41 -12.10
C LYS A 183 29.93 4.84 -13.03
N VAL A 184 28.66 5.13 -12.74
CA VAL A 184 27.49 4.62 -13.47
C VAL A 184 26.68 5.74 -14.10
N ASP A 185 26.03 5.47 -15.22
CA ASP A 185 25.06 6.41 -15.78
C ASP A 185 23.77 6.33 -14.98
N THR A 186 23.09 7.45 -14.72
CA THR A 186 21.98 7.50 -13.74
C THR A 186 20.75 8.20 -14.29
N ILE A 187 19.58 7.62 -14.05
CA ILE A 187 18.27 8.21 -14.38
C ILE A 187 17.43 8.30 -13.12
N VAL A 188 16.90 9.49 -12.83
CA VAL A 188 16.04 9.72 -11.67
C VAL A 188 14.63 10.13 -12.09
N ASN A 189 13.63 9.38 -11.65
CA ASN A 189 12.21 9.70 -11.76
C ASN A 189 11.75 10.51 -10.53
N TYR A 190 11.25 11.72 -10.75
CA TYR A 190 10.70 12.62 -9.74
C TYR A 190 9.19 12.88 -9.94
N ASP A 191 8.46 12.01 -10.63
CA ASP A 191 7.01 12.17 -10.81
C ASP A 191 6.28 12.19 -9.45
N ASN A 192 5.51 13.25 -9.18
CA ASN A 192 4.84 13.48 -7.89
C ASN A 192 5.77 13.37 -6.66
N PHE A 193 7.08 13.60 -6.82
CA PHE A 193 8.01 13.68 -5.70
C PHE A 193 7.75 14.94 -4.88
N ASN A 194 7.84 14.83 -3.56
CA ASN A 194 7.70 15.95 -2.65
C ASN A 194 8.77 15.89 -1.54
N ILE A 195 9.14 17.05 -1.02
CA ILE A 195 10.11 17.20 0.07
C ILE A 195 9.69 18.35 0.98
N ALA A 196 9.81 18.16 2.29
CA ALA A 196 9.52 19.20 3.26
C ALA A 196 10.43 20.42 3.01
N PRO A 197 9.92 21.68 3.05
CA PRO A 197 10.67 22.85 2.64
C PRO A 197 12.00 23.07 3.39
N ASP A 198 12.03 22.71 4.68
CA ASP A 198 13.17 22.78 5.59
C ASP A 198 14.26 21.73 5.30
N LEU A 199 13.93 20.66 4.57
CA LEU A 199 14.84 19.57 4.23
C LEU A 199 15.51 19.73 2.85
N VAL A 200 15.14 20.76 2.08
CA VAL A 200 15.63 20.96 0.71
C VAL A 200 17.14 21.10 0.66
N ASP A 201 17.73 21.82 1.61
CA ASP A 201 19.17 22.04 1.68
C ASP A 201 19.93 20.74 1.98
N GLU A 202 19.49 20.00 3.00
CA GLU A 202 20.08 18.71 3.40
C GLU A 202 19.98 17.69 2.26
N TYR A 203 18.84 17.62 1.58
CA TYR A 203 18.65 16.73 0.44
C TYR A 203 19.57 17.09 -0.72
N SER A 204 19.76 18.38 -0.98
CA SER A 204 20.64 18.84 -2.05
C SER A 204 22.11 18.52 -1.76
N ASP A 205 22.53 18.61 -0.50
CA ASP A 205 23.87 18.20 -0.07
C ASP A 205 24.07 16.68 -0.21
N MET A 206 23.04 15.89 0.10
CA MET A 206 23.03 14.45 -0.18
C MET A 206 23.14 14.16 -1.67
N VAL A 207 22.41 14.87 -2.54
CA VAL A 207 22.52 14.73 -4.00
C VAL A 207 23.95 15.02 -4.47
N LYS A 208 24.56 16.10 -3.98
CA LYS A 208 25.95 16.45 -4.30
C LYS A 208 26.93 15.35 -3.87
N TYR A 209 26.69 14.74 -2.71
CA TYR A 209 27.50 13.63 -2.23
C TYR A 209 27.44 12.40 -3.16
N VAL A 210 26.24 11.97 -3.56
CA VAL A 210 26.07 10.76 -4.38
C VAL A 210 26.54 10.94 -5.82
N MET A 211 26.65 12.18 -6.32
CA MET A 211 27.18 12.46 -7.66
C MET A 211 28.60 11.93 -7.89
N ARG A 212 29.38 11.67 -6.83
CA ARG A 212 30.70 11.03 -6.97
C ARG A 212 30.63 9.63 -7.60
N PHE A 213 29.48 8.94 -7.46
CA PHE A 213 29.24 7.64 -8.06
C PHE A 213 28.71 7.74 -9.50
N TYR A 214 28.29 8.92 -9.95
CA TYR A 214 27.64 9.10 -11.24
C TYR A 214 28.64 9.53 -12.31
N LYS A 215 28.60 8.85 -13.46
CA LYS A 215 29.31 9.25 -14.68
C LYS A 215 28.53 10.35 -15.37
N SER A 216 27.23 10.12 -15.56
CA SER A 216 26.28 11.11 -16.04
C SER A 216 24.94 10.93 -15.35
N THR A 217 24.11 11.97 -15.31
CA THR A 217 22.80 11.92 -14.67
C THR A 217 21.76 12.67 -15.49
N THR A 218 20.61 12.04 -15.73
CA THR A 218 19.40 12.69 -16.22
C THR A 218 18.26 12.49 -15.24
N ARG A 219 17.34 13.45 -15.21
CA ARG A 219 16.21 13.48 -14.29
C ARG A 219 14.94 13.73 -15.08
N TYR A 220 13.79 13.20 -14.66
CA TYR A 220 12.52 13.58 -15.27
C TYR A 220 11.40 13.75 -14.25
N THR A 221 10.45 14.63 -14.58
CA THR A 221 9.20 14.84 -13.85
C THR A 221 8.17 15.50 -14.75
N THR A 222 6.91 15.15 -14.55
CA THR A 222 5.74 15.80 -15.12
C THR A 222 5.37 17.10 -14.40
N SER A 223 5.91 17.35 -13.20
CA SER A 223 5.66 18.58 -12.42
C SER A 223 6.50 19.77 -12.89
N THR A 224 5.86 20.78 -13.47
CA THR A 224 6.49 22.05 -13.89
C THR A 224 7.08 22.84 -12.71
N PHE A 225 6.38 22.88 -11.57
CA PHE A 225 6.82 23.61 -10.38
C PHE A 225 8.06 22.99 -9.72
N LEU A 226 8.08 21.66 -9.57
CA LEU A 226 9.22 20.95 -8.98
C LEU A 226 10.49 21.11 -9.82
N ARG A 227 10.33 21.06 -11.15
CA ARG A 227 11.43 21.28 -12.09
C ARG A 227 12.08 22.65 -11.95
N MET A 228 11.30 23.72 -11.69
CA MET A 228 11.86 25.05 -11.43
C MET A 228 12.59 25.09 -10.08
N LYS A 229 11.92 24.72 -8.98
CA LYS A 229 12.48 24.83 -7.62
C LYS A 229 13.72 23.95 -7.42
N LEU A 230 13.64 22.68 -7.84
CA LEU A 230 14.76 21.74 -7.71
C LEU A 230 15.89 22.05 -8.70
N GLY A 231 15.55 22.54 -9.90
CA GLY A 231 16.53 23.00 -10.88
C GLY A 231 17.40 24.14 -10.32
N ASP A 232 16.77 25.14 -9.70
CA ASP A 232 17.47 26.30 -9.10
C ASP A 232 18.36 25.89 -7.92
N GLU A 233 17.89 25.01 -7.02
CA GLU A 233 18.66 24.55 -5.85
C GLU A 233 19.84 23.64 -6.19
N LEU A 234 19.70 22.83 -7.24
CA LEU A 234 20.79 22.00 -7.76
C LEU A 234 21.84 22.87 -8.47
N ALA A 235 21.41 23.88 -9.24
CA ALA A 235 22.33 24.80 -9.92
C ALA A 235 23.21 25.59 -8.94
N LYS A 236 22.66 26.01 -7.78
CA LYS A 236 23.42 26.68 -6.71
C LYS A 236 24.58 25.85 -6.15
N ARG A 237 24.56 24.53 -6.35
CA ARG A 237 25.53 23.57 -5.81
C ARG A 237 26.39 22.91 -6.89
N ASP A 238 26.44 23.52 -8.09
CA ASP A 238 27.15 23.05 -9.29
C ASP A 238 26.69 21.67 -9.80
N VAL A 239 25.43 21.32 -9.54
CA VAL A 239 24.81 20.09 -10.02
C VAL A 239 24.06 20.38 -11.31
N ALA A 240 24.30 19.56 -12.35
CA ALA A 240 23.63 19.72 -13.64
C ALA A 240 22.09 19.75 -13.48
N PRO A 241 21.42 20.88 -13.78
CA PRO A 241 20.03 21.12 -13.36
C PRO A 241 18.99 20.57 -14.34
N HIS A 242 19.41 19.88 -15.40
CA HIS A 242 18.50 19.50 -16.48
C HIS A 242 17.57 18.37 -16.06
N ILE A 243 16.29 18.73 -15.88
CA ILE A 243 15.17 17.84 -15.57
C ILE A 243 14.24 17.82 -16.79
N TYR A 244 14.04 16.65 -17.38
CA TYR A 244 13.22 16.42 -18.57
C TYR A 244 11.76 16.14 -18.20
N GLU A 245 10.89 16.24 -19.19
CA GLU A 245 9.45 16.01 -19.01
C GLU A 245 9.04 14.53 -19.08
N THR A 246 9.81 13.69 -19.80
CA THR A 246 9.51 12.26 -19.96
C THR A 246 10.75 11.38 -19.85
N LYS A 247 10.53 10.10 -19.53
CA LYS A 247 11.58 9.06 -19.49
C LYS A 247 12.30 8.92 -20.84
N GLU A 248 11.59 8.93 -21.98
CA GLU A 248 12.25 8.76 -23.29
C GLU A 248 13.14 9.95 -23.66
N ARG A 249 12.83 11.16 -23.18
CA ARG A 249 13.70 12.33 -23.37
C ARG A 249 14.94 12.25 -22.49
N ALA A 250 14.78 11.82 -21.23
CA ALA A 250 15.89 11.61 -20.32
C ALA A 250 16.88 10.54 -20.81
N LEU A 251 16.38 9.43 -21.36
CA LEU A 251 17.19 8.37 -21.98
C LEU A 251 17.95 8.88 -23.22
N ARG A 252 17.25 9.60 -24.13
CA ARG A 252 17.88 10.16 -25.34
C ARG A 252 18.99 11.17 -25.01
N ALA A 253 18.79 12.01 -23.99
CA ALA A 253 19.80 12.98 -23.57
C ALA A 253 21.03 12.32 -22.93
N LEU A 254 20.84 11.18 -22.24
CA LEU A 254 21.93 10.38 -21.68
C LEU A 254 22.81 9.82 -22.82
N ALA A 255 22.18 9.21 -23.83
CA ALA A 255 22.88 8.65 -24.99
C ALA A 255 23.60 9.70 -25.85
N GLN A 256 23.14 10.95 -25.86
CA GLN A 256 23.79 12.04 -26.60
C GLN A 256 25.03 12.60 -25.90
N LYS A 257 25.19 12.40 -24.58
CA LYS A 257 26.39 12.83 -23.83
C LYS A 257 27.57 11.86 -23.94
N GLU A 258 27.35 10.68 -24.54
CA GLU A 258 28.39 9.67 -24.79
C GLU A 258 29.12 9.83 -26.14
N LYS A 259 28.70 10.79 -26.98
CA LYS A 259 29.41 11.22 -28.20
C LYS A 259 30.22 12.47 -27.95
#